data_AF-A0A519Z8M7-F1
#
_entry.id   AF-A0A519Z8M7-F1
#
_cell.length_a   1.000
_cell.length_b   1.000
_cell.length_c   1.000
_cell.angle_alpha   90.00
_cell.angle_beta   90.00
_cell.angle_gamma   90.00
#
_symmetry.space_group_name_H-M   'P 1'
#
loop_
_entity.id
_entity.type
_entity.pdbx_description
1 polymer ?
#
loop_
_entity_poly.entity_id
_entity_poly.type
_entity_poly.pdbx_seq_one_letter_code
_entity_poly.pdbx_strand_id
1 'polypeptide(L)' 'MQHIPELVEALAQALKARGLTMATAESCTGGLIAGACTEVSGSSDWFERGFVTYSNAAKTELLGVPMA' A
#
# COMPACT_ATOMS: atom_id res chain seq x y z
N MET A 1 -5.34 5.52 21.23
CA MET A 1 -4.23 5.02 20.41
C MET A 1 -4.89 4.20 19.31
N GLN A 2 -4.78 4.58 18.03
CA GLN A 2 -5.46 3.84 16.97
C GLN A 2 -4.63 2.62 16.58
N HIS A 3 -5.30 1.48 16.40
CA HIS A 3 -4.67 0.24 15.95
C HIS A 3 -4.68 0.16 14.41
N ILE A 4 -3.71 -0.56 13.82
CA ILE A 4 -3.57 -0.67 12.36
C ILE A 4 -4.89 -1.09 11.68
N PRO A 5 -5.65 -2.09 12.17
CA PRO A 5 -6.91 -2.49 11.52
C PRO A 5 -7.94 -1.34 11.43
N GLU A 6 -8.08 -0.54 12.49
CA GLU A 6 -9.00 0.60 12.52
C GLU A 6 -8.61 1.69 11.50
N LEU A 7 -7.30 1.90 11.32
CA LEU A 7 -6.77 2.83 10.31
C LEU A 7 -7.04 2.36 8.89
N VAL A 8 -6.86 1.07 8.62
CA VAL A 8 -7.11 0.48 7.29
C VAL A 8 -8.60 0.53 6.97
N GLU A 9 -9.48 0.22 7.93
CA GLU A 9 -10.92 0.33 7.72
C GLU A 9 -11.34 1.76 7.38
N ALA A 10 -10.85 2.75 8.14
CA ALA A 10 -11.14 4.16 7.87
C ALA A 10 -10.65 4.59 6.47
N LEU A 11 -9.45 4.15 6.07
CA LEU A 11 -8.90 4.38 4.75
C LEU A 11 -9.77 3.75 3.65
N ALA A 12 -10.15 2.49 3.82
CA ALA A 12 -11.01 1.76 2.88
C ALA A 12 -12.34 2.49 2.66
N GLN A 13 -12.99 2.95 3.74
CA GLN A 13 -14.24 3.72 3.61
C GLN A 13 -14.03 5.03 2.85
N ALA A 14 -12.94 5.75 3.14
CA ALA A 14 -12.65 7.02 2.47
C ALA A 14 -12.35 6.85 0.97
N LEU A 15 -11.64 5.79 0.58
CA LEU A 15 -11.33 5.49 -0.82
C LEU A 15 -12.59 5.05 -1.59
N LYS A 16 -13.36 4.12 -1.03
CA LYS A 16 -14.61 3.64 -1.64
C LYS A 16 -15.64 4.76 -1.83
N ALA A 17 -15.82 5.63 -0.83
CA ALA A 17 -16.73 6.76 -0.92
C ALA A 17 -16.38 7.76 -2.05
N ARG A 18 -15.13 7.75 -2.52
CA ARG A 18 -14.62 8.61 -3.60
C ARG A 18 -14.42 7.87 -4.92
N GLY A 19 -14.66 6.56 -4.96
CA GLY A 19 -14.36 5.72 -6.13
C GLY A 19 -12.88 5.72 -6.51
N LEU A 20 -11.99 5.85 -5.51
CA LEU A 20 -10.54 5.89 -5.72
C LEU A 20 -9.90 4.55 -5.38
N THR A 21 -8.78 4.27 -6.05
CA THR A 21 -7.89 3.16 -5.73
C THR A 21 -6.56 3.68 -5.17
N MET A 22 -5.85 2.80 -4.46
CA MET A 22 -4.55 3.09 -3.87
C MET A 22 -3.53 2.01 -4.28
N ALA A 23 -2.27 2.43 -4.41
CA ALA A 23 -1.12 1.53 -4.48
C ALA A 23 -0.10 1.87 -3.38
N THR A 24 0.70 0.89 -2.95
CA THR A 24 1.81 1.11 -2.00
C THR A 24 3.17 0.90 -2.66
N ALA A 25 4.16 1.65 -2.20
CA ALA A 25 5.58 1.42 -2.48
C ALA A 25 6.33 1.32 -1.14
N GLU A 26 6.91 0.17 -0.86
CA GLU A 26 7.43 -0.21 0.44
C GLU A 26 8.92 -0.59 0.36
N SER A 27 9.68 -0.26 1.41
CA SER A 27 11.08 -0.70 1.57
C SER A 27 11.22 -1.40 2.92
N CYS A 28 11.50 -0.68 4.00
CA CYS A 28 11.74 -1.27 5.33
C CYS A 28 10.55 -2.02 5.92
N THR A 29 9.31 -1.69 5.53
CA THR A 29 8.10 -2.41 5.96
C THR A 29 7.94 -3.75 5.27
N GLY A 30 8.65 -4.04 4.18
CA GLY A 30 8.69 -5.37 3.56
C GLY A 30 7.35 -5.90 3.07
N GLY A 31 6.37 -5.03 2.80
CA GLY A 31 5.01 -5.45 2.40
C GLY A 31 3.99 -5.47 3.52
N LEU A 32 4.35 -5.08 4.75
CA LEU A 32 3.42 -5.08 5.88
C LEU A 32 2.26 -4.08 5.70
N ILE A 33 2.46 -2.99 4.94
CA ILE A 33 1.35 -2.05 4.67
C ILE A 33 0.37 -2.69 3.68
N ALA A 34 0.87 -3.26 2.58
CA ALA A 34 0.05 -4.02 1.64
C ALA A 34 -0.66 -5.19 2.35
N GLY A 35 0.06 -5.94 3.20
CA GLY A 35 -0.49 -7.02 4.01
C GLY A 35 -1.69 -6.58 4.83
N ALA A 36 -1.51 -5.54 5.65
CA ALA A 36 -2.60 -4.97 6.46
C ALA A 36 -3.79 -4.49 5.62
N CYS A 37 -3.55 -3.91 4.43
CA CYS A 37 -4.62 -3.52 3.51
C CYS A 37 -5.38 -4.75 2.98
N THR A 38 -4.65 -5.78 2.59
CA THR A 38 -5.23 -6.99 1.98
C THR A 38 -5.92 -7.93 2.98
N GLU A 39 -5.64 -7.81 4.28
CA GLU A 39 -6.37 -8.52 5.34
C GLU A 39 -7.84 -8.08 5.45
N VAL A 40 -8.17 -6.86 4.99
CA VAL A 40 -9.55 -6.36 4.97
C VAL A 40 -10.32 -7.00 3.81
N SER A 41 -11.46 -7.63 4.13
CA SER A 41 -12.36 -8.19 3.13
C SER A 41 -12.87 -7.10 2.17
N GLY A 42 -12.87 -7.40 0.87
CA GLY A 42 -13.23 -6.42 -0.17
C GLY A 42 -12.11 -5.40 -0.47
N SER A 43 -10.88 -5.67 -0.02
CA SER A 43 -9.70 -4.86 -0.36
C SER A 43 -9.46 -4.73 -1.85
N SER A 44 -9.85 -5.72 -2.66
CA SER A 44 -9.78 -5.68 -4.13
C SER A 44 -10.51 -4.50 -4.78
N ASP A 45 -11.48 -3.90 -4.09
CA ASP A 45 -12.27 -2.80 -4.65
C ASP A 45 -11.53 -1.45 -4.61
N TRP A 46 -10.48 -1.34 -3.79
CA TRP A 46 -9.81 -0.06 -3.51
C TRP A 46 -8.28 -0.17 -3.36
N PHE A 47 -7.74 -1.35 -3.10
CA PHE A 47 -6.29 -1.61 -3.09
C PHE A 47 -5.90 -2.28 -4.40
N GLU A 48 -5.12 -1.59 -5.22
CA GLU A 48 -4.87 -2.01 -6.60
C GLU A 48 -3.55 -2.78 -6.75
N ARG A 49 -2.45 -2.29 -6.17
CA ARG A 49 -1.17 -3.02 -6.15
C ARG A 49 -0.24 -2.58 -5.03
N GLY A 50 0.74 -3.42 -4.72
CA GLY A 50 1.85 -3.09 -3.82
C GLY A 50 3.20 -3.39 -4.47
N PHE A 51 4.18 -2.54 -4.24
CA PHE A 51 5.57 -2.73 -4.65
C PHE A 51 6.46 -2.83 -3.42
N VAL A 52 7.23 -3.90 -3.29
CA VAL A 52 8.30 -3.99 -2.29
C VAL A 52 9.63 -3.79 -2.99
N THR A 53 10.24 -2.61 -2.81
CA THR A 53 11.46 -2.15 -3.48
C THR A 53 12.59 -1.92 -2.48
N TYR A 54 13.10 -2.98 -1.86
CA TYR A 54 14.05 -2.85 -0.75
C TYR A 54 15.40 -2.24 -1.18
N SER A 55 15.96 -2.67 -2.31
CA SER A 55 17.24 -2.17 -2.82
C SER A 55 17.07 -0.88 -3.63
N ASN A 56 18.14 -0.08 -3.74
CA ASN A 56 18.15 1.09 -4.62
C ASN A 56 17.93 0.69 -6.09
N ALA A 57 18.47 -0.46 -6.51
CA ALA A 57 18.23 -1.03 -7.83
C ALA A 57 16.73 -1.28 -8.07
N ALA A 58 16.03 -1.92 -7.12
CA ALA A 58 14.60 -2.18 -7.24
C ALA A 58 13.76 -0.89 -7.28
N LYS A 59 14.13 0.14 -6.49
CA LYS A 59 13.49 1.46 -6.54
C LYS A 59 13.64 2.11 -7.92
N THR A 60 14.82 1.96 -8.53
CA THR A 60 15.12 2.51 -9.86
C THR A 60 14.33 1.76 -10.94
N GLU A 61 14.40 0.43 -10.94
CA GLU A 61 13.78 -0.43 -11.95
C GLU A 61 12.25 -0.35 -11.93
N LEU A 62 11.64 -0.43 -10.74
CA LEU A 62 10.19 -0.60 -10.62
C LEU A 62 9.44 0.72 -10.45
N LEU A 63 10.09 1.75 -9.91
CA LEU A 63 9.44 3.03 -9.57
C LEU A 63 10.10 4.24 -10.24
N GLY A 64 11.16 4.06 -11.03
CA GLY A 64 11.84 5.14 -11.74
C GLY A 64 12.60 6.11 -10.82
N VAL A 65 12.94 5.70 -9.60
CA VAL A 65 13.74 6.52 -8.68
C VAL A 65 15.16 6.68 -9.25
N PRO A 66 15.70 7.92 -9.37
CA PRO A 66 17.06 8.11 -9.85
C PRO A 66 18.09 7.38 -8.99
N MET A 67 19.11 6.82 -9.63
CA MET A 67 20.22 6.19 -8.92
C MET A 67 21.08 7.29 -8.27
N ALA A 68 21.21 7.22 -6.95
CA ALA A 68 22.08 8.10 -6.15
C ALA A 68 23.49 7.50 -6.03
#